data_AF-A0A3B9IDD1-F1
#
_entry.id   AF-A0A3B9IDD1-F1
#
_cell.length_a   1.000
_cell.length_b   1.000
_cell.length_c   1.000
_cell.angle_alpha   90.00
_cell.angle_beta   90.00
_cell.angle_gamma   90.00
#
_symmetry.space_group_name_H-M   'P 1'
#
loop_
_entity.id
_entity.type
_entity.pdbx_description
1 polymer ?
#
loop_
_entity_poly.entity_id
_entity_poly.type
_entity_poly.pdbx_seq_one_letter_code
_entity_poly.pdbx_strand_id
1 'polypeptide(L)'
;MNRKKNVKRPGKKGIGIGGVILTIIIVFLSLTLVGQCIYFFSEIREEIPSYYADEDDYVRHAAYEDYNQILSDTLDDSILGHSHTAREDEIRALGYYYEAAALYNAYRTVNDNDSAAKQKARMERYKQAAGSYGSETARIDEIFGITG
;
A
#
# COMPACT_ATOMS: atom_id res chain seq x y z
N MET A 1 14.22 -30.95 -77.09
CA MET A 1 15.34 -30.65 -76.17
C MET A 1 14.75 -30.21 -74.83
N ASN A 2 14.61 -31.12 -73.86
CA ASN A 2 13.86 -30.88 -72.61
C ASN A 2 14.82 -30.82 -71.41
N ARG A 3 15.09 -29.62 -70.87
CA ARG A 3 15.96 -29.44 -69.68
C ARG A 3 15.16 -29.69 -68.41
N LYS A 4 15.42 -30.80 -67.71
CA LYS A 4 14.94 -31.01 -66.33
C LYS A 4 15.60 -30.00 -65.39
N LYS A 5 14.83 -29.05 -64.84
CA LYS A 5 15.28 -28.19 -63.74
C LYS A 5 15.28 -29.01 -62.44
N ASN A 6 16.45 -29.22 -61.87
CA ASN A 6 16.61 -29.92 -60.59
C ASN A 6 16.23 -28.97 -59.45
N VAL A 7 15.05 -29.14 -58.88
CA VAL A 7 14.58 -28.35 -57.73
C VAL A 7 15.20 -28.97 -56.47
N LYS A 8 16.26 -28.35 -55.92
CA LYS A 8 16.79 -28.70 -54.60
C LYS A 8 15.75 -28.35 -53.53
N ARG A 9 15.19 -29.36 -52.88
CA ARG A 9 14.31 -29.17 -51.71
C ARG A 9 15.14 -28.69 -50.51
N PRO A 10 14.67 -27.73 -49.70
CA PRO A 10 15.39 -27.32 -48.50
C PRO A 10 15.39 -28.49 -47.50
N GLY A 11 16.59 -28.95 -47.14
CA GLY A 11 16.74 -29.97 -46.12
C GLY A 11 16.18 -29.49 -44.79
N LYS A 12 15.28 -30.26 -44.18
CA LYS A 12 14.90 -30.07 -42.77
C LYS A 12 16.19 -30.17 -41.95
N LYS A 13 16.64 -29.05 -41.39
CA LYS A 13 17.75 -29.05 -40.42
C LYS A 13 17.25 -29.78 -39.18
N GLY A 14 17.64 -31.04 -39.03
CA GLY A 14 17.40 -31.80 -37.81
C GLY A 14 18.08 -31.08 -36.64
N ILE A 15 17.37 -31.00 -35.52
CA ILE A 15 17.94 -30.47 -34.28
C ILE A 15 19.05 -31.45 -33.88
N GLY A 16 20.31 -31.01 -33.92
CA GLY A 16 21.43 -31.83 -33.48
C GLY A 16 21.29 -32.17 -31.99
N ILE A 17 21.99 -33.22 -31.54
CA ILE A 17 21.92 -33.71 -30.14
C ILE A 17 22.12 -32.57 -29.13
N GLY A 18 23.02 -31.62 -29.39
CA GLY A 18 23.21 -30.43 -28.56
C GLY A 18 22.00 -29.48 -28.50
N GLY A 19 21.22 -29.37 -29.58
CA GLY A 19 19.97 -28.60 -29.60
C GLY A 19 18.84 -29.31 -28.84
N VAL A 20 18.82 -30.65 -28.84
CA VAL A 20 17.87 -31.43 -28.05
C VAL A 20 18.17 -31.25 -26.55
N ILE A 21 19.44 -31.34 -26.15
CA ILE A 21 19.88 -31.12 -24.76
C ILE A 21 19.52 -29.69 -24.31
N LEU A 22 19.81 -28.68 -25.13
CA LEU A 22 19.45 -27.29 -24.83
C LEU A 22 17.94 -27.11 -24.66
N THR A 23 17.14 -27.75 -25.50
CA THR A 23 15.67 -27.71 -25.40
C THR A 23 15.19 -28.32 -24.08
N ILE A 24 15.76 -29.45 -23.67
CA ILE A 24 15.42 -30.10 -22.39
C ILE A 24 15.76 -29.19 -21.21
N ILE A 25 16.93 -28.54 -21.24
CA ILE A 25 17.35 -27.60 -20.19
C ILE A 25 16.40 -26.40 -20.11
N ILE A 26 16.01 -25.84 -21.25
CA ILE A 26 15.05 -24.70 -21.30
C ILE A 26 13.69 -25.11 -20.74
N VAL A 27 13.19 -26.29 -21.09
CA VAL A 27 11.92 -26.80 -20.56
C VAL A 27 12.01 -26.98 -19.04
N PHE A 28 13.09 -27.57 -18.54
CA PHE A 28 13.30 -27.73 -17.10
C PHE A 28 13.37 -26.39 -16.37
N LEU A 29 14.13 -25.42 -16.88
CA LEU A 29 14.21 -24.06 -16.33
C LEU A 29 12.84 -23.36 -16.33
N SER A 30 12.07 -23.50 -17.42
CA SER A 30 10.73 -22.92 -17.51
C SER A 30 9.80 -23.49 -16.45
N LEU A 31 9.85 -24.81 -16.20
CA LEU A 31 9.05 -25.46 -15.16
C LEU A 31 9.45 -24.98 -13.75
N THR A 32 10.75 -24.85 -13.48
CA THR A 32 11.21 -24.31 -12.18
C THR A 32 10.75 -22.86 -11.97
N LEU A 33 10.76 -22.05 -13.03
CA LEU A 33 10.37 -20.64 -12.97
C LEU A 33 8.85 -20.49 -12.74
N VAL A 34 8.04 -21.32 -13.39
CA VAL A 34 6.59 -21.39 -13.12
C VAL A 34 6.31 -21.83 -11.69
N GLY A 35 7.04 -22.83 -11.18
CA GLY A 35 6.91 -23.27 -9.78
C GLY A 35 7.23 -22.15 -8.79
N GLN A 36 8.30 -21.39 -9.03
CA GLN A 36 8.66 -20.22 -8.22
C GLN A 36 7.61 -19.11 -8.29
N CYS A 37 7.03 -18.84 -9.47
CA CYS A 37 5.94 -17.88 -9.59
C CYS A 37 4.72 -18.31 -8.77
N ILE A 38 4.31 -19.58 -8.83
CA ILE A 38 3.17 -20.09 -8.05
C ILE A 38 3.43 -19.95 -6.55
N TYR A 39 4.61 -20.35 -6.09
CA TYR A 39 5.04 -20.22 -4.69
C TYR A 39 5.04 -18.76 -4.23
N PHE A 40 5.59 -17.85 -5.03
CA PHE A 40 5.60 -16.42 -4.75
C PHE A 40 4.18 -15.82 -4.68
N PHE A 41 3.27 -16.22 -5.57
CA PHE A 41 1.88 -15.76 -5.54
C PHE A 41 1.08 -16.38 -4.37
N SER A 42 1.41 -17.59 -3.91
CA SER A 42 0.80 -18.15 -2.70
C SER A 42 1.31 -17.46 -1.44
N GLU A 43 2.60 -17.16 -1.37
CA GLU A 43 3.19 -16.42 -0.25
C GLU A 43 2.62 -15.00 -0.15
N ILE A 44 2.49 -14.28 -1.28
CA ILE A 44 1.83 -12.97 -1.32
C ILE A 44 0.38 -13.04 -0.84
N ARG A 45 -0.34 -14.15 -1.09
CA ARG A 45 -1.72 -14.30 -0.61
C ARG A 45 -1.79 -14.53 0.90
N GLU A 46 -0.79 -15.17 1.49
CA GLU A 46 -0.74 -15.44 2.92
C GLU A 46 -0.14 -14.26 3.71
N GLU A 47 0.68 -13.41 3.08
CA GLU A 47 1.34 -12.25 3.67
C GLU A 47 0.60 -10.91 3.38
N ILE A 48 -0.68 -10.95 2.98
CA ILE A 48 -1.51 -9.74 3.01
C ILE A 48 -1.85 -9.48 4.48
N PRO A 49 -1.38 -8.39 5.11
CA PRO A 49 -1.71 -8.10 6.49
C PRO A 49 -3.25 -7.98 6.58
N SER A 50 -3.87 -8.92 7.28
CA SER A 50 -5.33 -8.96 7.45
C SER A 50 -5.79 -8.18 8.67
N TYR A 51 -5.02 -7.17 9.09
CA TYR A 51 -5.37 -6.36 10.24
C TYR A 51 -6.44 -5.35 9.84
N TYR A 52 -7.56 -5.40 10.54
CA TYR A 52 -8.67 -4.48 10.42
C TYR A 52 -9.17 -4.17 11.82
N ALA A 53 -9.10 -2.90 12.20
CA ALA A 53 -9.76 -2.43 13.40
C ALA A 53 -11.25 -2.29 13.11
N ASP A 54 -12.08 -2.94 13.92
CA ASP A 54 -13.54 -2.82 13.81
C ASP A 54 -13.98 -1.38 14.20
N GLU A 55 -15.16 -0.96 13.76
CA GLU A 55 -15.72 0.36 14.08
C GLU A 55 -15.76 0.57 15.61
N ASP A 56 -16.08 -0.48 16.37
CA ASP A 56 -16.10 -0.45 17.84
C ASP A 56 -14.72 -0.15 18.44
N ASP A 57 -13.64 -0.64 17.83
CA ASP A 57 -12.28 -0.34 18.27
C ASP A 57 -11.96 1.14 18.01
N TYR A 58 -12.25 1.65 16.82
CA TYR A 58 -12.09 3.08 16.50
C TYR A 58 -12.86 3.99 17.47
N VAL A 59 -14.12 3.67 17.75
CA VAL A 59 -14.96 4.43 18.69
C VAL A 59 -14.38 4.38 20.09
N ARG A 60 -13.88 3.22 20.53
CA ARG A 60 -13.26 3.05 21.84
C ARG A 60 -11.97 3.86 21.95
N HIS A 61 -11.10 3.84 20.94
CA HIS A 61 -9.87 4.62 20.94
C HIS A 61 -10.15 6.12 20.92
N ALA A 62 -11.15 6.57 20.16
CA ALA A 62 -11.58 7.97 20.18
C ALA A 62 -12.10 8.39 21.56
N ALA A 63 -12.89 7.53 22.23
CA ALA A 63 -13.42 7.81 23.57
C ALA A 63 -12.34 7.86 24.68
N TYR A 64 -11.24 7.12 24.51
CA TYR A 64 -10.09 7.15 25.43
C TYR A 64 -9.01 8.17 25.03
N GLU A 65 -9.26 9.00 24.01
CA GLU A 65 -8.30 9.98 23.49
C GLU A 65 -6.97 9.33 23.02
N ASP A 66 -7.02 8.06 22.59
CA ASP A 66 -5.87 7.29 22.13
C ASP A 66 -5.61 7.52 20.63
N TYR A 67 -5.29 8.76 20.29
CA TYR A 67 -5.13 9.19 18.89
C TYR A 67 -3.95 8.53 18.18
N ASN A 68 -2.95 8.04 18.93
CA ASN A 68 -1.83 7.30 18.38
C ASN A 68 -2.29 5.91 17.89
N GLN A 69 -3.08 5.19 18.69
CA GLN A 69 -3.62 3.91 18.27
C GLN A 69 -4.55 4.07 17.07
N ILE A 70 -5.40 5.11 17.04
CA ILE A 70 -6.24 5.43 15.87
C ILE A 70 -5.38 5.62 14.62
N LEU A 71 -4.27 6.36 14.71
CA LEU A 71 -3.35 6.54 13.58
C LEU A 71 -2.70 5.21 13.17
N SER A 72 -2.23 4.40 14.12
CA SER A 72 -1.63 3.08 13.83
C SER A 72 -2.63 2.20 13.09
N ASP A 73 -3.85 2.06 13.62
CA ASP A 73 -4.90 1.25 13.01
C ASP A 73 -5.26 1.77 11.63
N THR A 74 -5.30 3.09 11.44
CA THR A 74 -5.57 3.72 10.13
C THR A 74 -4.47 3.44 9.10
N LEU A 75 -3.21 3.36 9.52
CA LEU A 75 -2.06 3.09 8.64
C LEU A 75 -1.87 1.60 8.36
N ASP A 76 -2.19 0.75 9.34
CA ASP A 76 -2.07 -0.70 9.27
C ASP A 76 -3.27 -1.36 8.57
N ASP A 77 -4.36 -0.62 8.38
CA ASP A 77 -5.52 -1.10 7.64
C ASP A 77 -5.22 -1.29 6.16
N SER A 78 -4.93 -2.54 5.81
CA SER A 78 -4.53 -2.96 4.47
C SER A 78 -5.47 -4.00 3.86
N ILE A 79 -6.71 -4.14 4.36
CA ILE A 79 -7.64 -5.12 3.78
C ILE A 79 -8.15 -4.66 2.42
N LEU A 80 -7.61 -5.29 1.37
CA LEU A 80 -8.06 -5.12 -0.01
C LEU A 80 -9.56 -5.45 -0.15
N GLY A 81 -10.34 -4.44 -0.57
CA GLY A 81 -11.76 -4.59 -0.88
C GLY A 81 -12.70 -4.34 0.28
N HIS A 82 -12.19 -3.94 1.44
CA HIS A 82 -13.03 -3.47 2.54
C HIS A 82 -13.39 -1.99 2.35
N SER A 83 -14.65 -1.65 2.56
CA SER A 83 -15.13 -0.26 2.51
C SER A 83 -15.41 0.22 3.91
N HIS A 84 -14.82 1.36 4.29
CA HIS A 84 -15.08 1.96 5.59
C HIS A 84 -16.49 2.54 5.68
N THR A 85 -17.06 2.51 6.87
CA THR A 85 -18.27 3.26 7.19
C THR A 85 -17.94 4.75 7.26
N ALA A 86 -18.95 5.61 7.10
CA ALA A 86 -18.75 7.04 7.22
C ALA A 86 -18.18 7.45 8.58
N ARG A 87 -18.49 6.69 9.64
CA ARG A 87 -17.98 6.94 10.98
C ARG A 87 -16.51 6.55 11.12
N GLU A 88 -16.12 5.41 10.57
CA GLU A 88 -14.72 4.99 10.49
C GLU A 88 -13.90 6.04 9.73
N ASP A 89 -14.41 6.55 8.60
CA ASP A 89 -13.74 7.62 7.84
C ASP A 89 -13.54 8.90 8.67
N GLU A 90 -14.54 9.30 9.47
CA GLU A 90 -14.43 10.45 10.39
C GLU A 90 -13.35 10.21 11.47
N ILE A 91 -13.30 9.03 12.07
CA ILE A 91 -12.32 8.70 13.12
C ILE A 91 -10.90 8.56 12.53
N ARG A 92 -10.76 7.93 11.35
CA ARG A 92 -9.49 7.87 10.62
C ARG A 92 -8.97 9.26 10.27
N ALA A 93 -9.86 10.19 9.94
CA ALA A 93 -9.47 11.59 9.74
C ALA A 93 -8.89 12.23 11.01
N LEU A 94 -9.36 11.87 12.22
CA LEU A 94 -8.70 12.29 13.46
C LEU A 94 -7.28 11.75 13.59
N GLY A 95 -7.04 10.48 13.23
CA GLY A 95 -5.69 9.90 13.22
C GLY A 95 -4.74 10.69 12.32
N TYR A 96 -5.18 11.02 11.10
CA TYR A 96 -4.38 11.87 10.20
C TYR A 96 -4.25 13.32 10.67
N TYR A 97 -5.25 13.86 11.37
CA TYR A 97 -5.14 15.17 12.02
C TYR A 97 -4.05 15.15 13.10
N TYR A 98 -4.03 14.11 13.94
CA TYR A 98 -3.00 13.88 14.96
C TYR A 98 -1.60 13.79 14.36
N GLU A 99 -1.41 13.04 13.28
CA GLU A 99 -0.14 13.00 12.54
C GLU A 99 0.29 14.39 12.06
N ALA A 100 -0.63 15.13 11.42
CA ALA A 100 -0.34 16.46 10.88
C ALA A 100 -0.01 17.47 11.98
N ALA A 101 -0.71 17.42 13.12
CA ALA A 101 -0.46 18.25 14.29
C ALA A 101 0.92 17.97 14.90
N ALA A 102 1.28 16.70 15.07
CA ALA A 102 2.60 16.30 15.55
C ALA A 102 3.72 16.83 14.66
N LEU A 103 3.58 16.65 13.34
CA LEU A 103 4.55 17.13 12.35
C LEU A 103 4.59 18.66 12.30
N TYR A 104 3.45 19.33 12.38
CA TYR A 104 3.36 20.78 12.43
C TYR A 104 4.19 21.34 13.59
N ASN A 105 4.00 20.80 14.79
CA ASN A 105 4.74 21.21 15.98
C ASN A 105 6.26 20.94 15.84
N ALA A 106 6.63 19.79 15.28
CA ALA A 106 8.03 19.47 15.01
C ALA A 106 8.68 20.47 14.03
N TYR A 107 8.02 20.77 12.92
CA TYR A 107 8.52 21.73 11.93
C TYR A 107 8.60 23.16 12.48
N ARG A 108 7.61 23.56 13.29
CA ARG A 108 7.64 24.83 14.03
C ARG A 108 8.86 24.95 14.94
N THR A 109 9.21 23.86 15.64
CA THR A 109 10.36 23.82 16.57
C THR A 109 11.69 24.02 15.85
N VAL A 110 11.82 23.50 14.61
CA VAL A 110 13.04 23.68 13.79
C VAL A 110 12.98 24.91 12.87
N ASN A 111 11.97 25.76 13.00
CA ASN A 111 11.72 26.95 12.17
C ASN A 111 11.57 26.65 10.66
N ASP A 112 11.15 25.45 10.28
CA ASP A 112 10.79 25.11 8.90
C ASP A 112 9.35 25.54 8.61
N ASN A 113 9.19 26.81 8.24
CA ASN A 113 7.87 27.41 8.02
C ASN A 113 7.15 26.84 6.79
N ASP A 114 7.86 26.40 5.76
CA ASP A 114 7.26 25.86 4.54
C ASP A 114 6.64 24.49 4.80
N SER A 115 7.36 23.61 5.50
CA SER A 115 6.85 22.31 5.92
C SER A 115 5.73 22.47 6.95
N ALA A 116 5.86 23.39 7.90
CA ALA A 116 4.79 23.70 8.86
C ALA A 116 3.51 24.19 8.15
N ALA A 117 3.61 25.08 7.16
CA ALA A 117 2.43 25.54 6.40
C ALA A 117 1.71 24.39 5.68
N LYS A 118 2.45 23.43 5.12
CA LYS A 118 1.87 22.24 4.50
C LYS A 118 1.12 21.37 5.51
N GLN A 119 1.70 21.16 6.69
CA GLN A 119 1.03 20.38 7.74
C GLN A 119 -0.20 21.11 8.29
N LYS A 120 -0.15 22.44 8.43
CA LYS A 120 -1.33 23.24 8.81
C LYS A 120 -2.47 23.10 7.80
N ALA A 121 -2.17 23.09 6.50
CA ALA A 121 -3.19 22.83 5.48
C ALA A 121 -3.77 21.41 5.57
N ARG A 122 -2.94 20.39 5.90
CA ARG A 122 -3.43 19.03 6.17
C ARG A 122 -4.34 18.98 7.40
N MET A 123 -3.97 19.67 8.48
CA MET A 123 -4.81 19.79 9.68
C MET A 123 -6.19 20.34 9.34
N GLU A 124 -6.29 21.46 8.60
CA GLU A 124 -7.60 22.04 8.24
C GLU A 124 -8.46 21.08 7.39
N ARG A 125 -7.83 20.35 6.46
CA ARG A 125 -8.53 19.35 5.65
C ARG A 125 -9.09 18.22 6.52
N TYR A 126 -8.27 17.66 7.40
CA TYR A 126 -8.70 16.53 8.23
C TYR A 126 -9.66 16.95 9.34
N LYS A 127 -9.58 18.19 9.82
CA LYS A 127 -10.56 18.76 10.74
C LYS A 127 -11.96 18.80 10.13
N GLN A 128 -12.07 19.16 8.85
CA GLN A 128 -13.34 19.13 8.13
C GLN A 128 -13.83 17.70 7.91
N ALA A 129 -12.92 16.77 7.62
CA ALA A 129 -13.24 15.36 7.40
C ALA A 129 -13.59 14.60 8.69
N ALA A 130 -13.15 15.07 9.86
CA ALA A 130 -13.46 14.47 11.16
C ALA A 130 -14.94 14.60 11.56
N GLY A 131 -15.71 15.45 10.88
CA GLY A 131 -17.18 15.51 11.02
C GLY A 131 -17.65 15.60 12.47
N SER A 132 -18.35 14.56 12.92
CA SER A 132 -18.92 14.48 14.28
C SER A 132 -17.85 14.49 15.39
N TYR A 133 -16.62 14.10 15.06
CA TYR A 133 -15.48 14.08 15.98
C TYR A 133 -14.65 15.36 15.94
N GLY A 134 -15.10 16.42 15.26
CA GLY A 134 -14.36 17.67 15.16
C GLY A 134 -14.02 18.34 16.49
N SER A 135 -14.72 18.03 17.59
CA SER A 135 -14.34 18.50 18.93
C SER A 135 -13.01 17.92 19.41
N GLU A 136 -12.67 16.70 18.99
CA GLU A 136 -11.44 16.00 19.38
C GLU A 136 -10.19 16.67 18.78
N THR A 137 -10.33 17.39 17.66
CA THR A 137 -9.19 18.12 17.08
C THR A 137 -8.66 19.19 18.03
N ALA A 138 -9.54 19.79 18.85
CA ALA A 138 -9.12 20.76 19.85
C ALA A 138 -8.30 20.11 20.98
N ARG A 139 -8.60 18.85 21.34
CA ARG A 139 -7.78 18.08 22.30
C ARG A 139 -6.40 17.77 21.74
N ILE A 140 -6.34 17.39 20.47
CA ILE A 140 -5.07 17.16 19.77
C ILE A 140 -4.23 18.45 19.72
N ASP A 141 -4.86 19.58 19.42
CA ASP A 141 -4.21 20.90 19.47
C ASP A 141 -3.65 21.21 20.87
N GLU A 142 -4.40 20.92 21.94
CA GLU A 142 -3.94 21.06 23.33
C GLU A 142 -2.71 20.18 23.63
N ILE A 143 -2.72 18.91 23.20
CA ILE A 143 -1.61 17.95 23.40
C ILE A 143 -0.30 18.48 22.82
N PHE A 144 -0.35 19.08 21.63
CA PHE A 144 0.83 19.59 20.93
C PHE A 144 1.12 21.08 21.21
N GLY A 145 0.32 21.75 22.04
CA GLY A 145 0.47 23.17 22.33
C GLY A 145 0.24 24.06 21.10
N ILE A 146 -0.62 23.61 20.18
CA ILE A 146 -0.97 24.33 18.95
C ILE A 146 -2.15 25.24 19.28
N THR A 147 -1.87 26.45 19.77
CA THR A 147 -2.90 27.49 19.86
C THR A 147 -3.07 28.16 18.50
N GLY A 148 -4.32 28.22 18.02
CA GLY A 148 -4.73 28.90 16.78
C GLY A 148 -4.40 30.39 16.76
#